data_AF-A0A212KSS2-F1
#
_entry.id   AF-A0A212KSS2-F1
#
_cell.length_a   1.000
_cell.length_b   1.000
_cell.length_c   1.000
_cell.angle_alpha   90.00
_cell.angle_beta   90.00
_cell.angle_gamma   90.00
#
_symmetry.space_group_name_H-M   'P 1'
#
loop_
_entity.id
_entity.type
_entity.pdbx_description
1 polymer ?
#
loop_
_entity_poly.entity_id
_entity_poly.type
_entity_poly.pdbx_seq_one_letter_code
_entity_poly.pdbx_strand_id
1 'polypeptide(L)' 'MSHSCVENHVHLIFATKKRAELIIPEIECRLHQYFIGIACRKESPILTVTEVLDYIVFGNVKVRACAA' A
#
# COMPACT_ATOMS: atom_id res chain seq x y z
N MET A 1 10.76 29.27 -13.61
CA MET A 1 11.09 27.95 -13.03
C MET A 1 9.84 27.43 -12.35
N SER A 2 9.05 26.64 -13.06
CA SER A 2 7.80 26.07 -12.55
C SER A 2 8.04 24.62 -12.19
N HIS A 3 8.25 24.34 -10.90
CA HIS A 3 8.31 22.98 -10.39
C HIS A 3 6.88 22.47 -10.23
N SER A 4 6.51 21.39 -10.90
CA SER A 4 5.24 20.72 -10.69
C SER A 4 5.35 19.76 -9.50
N CYS A 5 4.57 20.03 -8.44
CA CYS A 5 4.39 19.10 -7.33
C CYS A 5 3.04 18.42 -7.53
N VAL A 6 3.07 17.11 -7.81
CA VAL A 6 1.86 16.29 -7.92
C VAL A 6 1.78 15.39 -6.70
N GLU A 7 0.64 15.44 -6.02
CA GLU A 7 0.28 14.54 -4.94
C GLU A 7 -0.89 13.69 -5.41
N ASN A 8 -0.68 12.38 -5.49
CA ASN A 8 -1.71 11.43 -5.91
C ASN A 8 -2.01 10.45 -4.77
N HIS A 9 -3.30 10.20 -4.54
CA HIS A 9 -3.79 9.25 -3.54
C HIS A 9 -4.42 8.08 -4.26
N VAL A 10 -3.81 6.90 -4.13
CA VAL A 10 -4.25 5.69 -4.82
C VAL A 10 -4.72 4.66 -3.81
N HIS A 11 -5.87 4.04 -4.08
CA HIS A 11 -6.32 2.86 -3.35
C HIS A 11 -5.85 1.61 -4.10
N LEU A 12 -5.03 0.79 -3.45
CA LEU A 12 -4.56 -0.48 -4.02
C LEU A 12 -5.26 -1.63 -3.31
N ILE A 13 -5.96 -2.48 -4.06
CA ILE A 13 -6.69 -3.62 -3.54
C ILE A 13 -6.09 -4.88 -4.14
N PHE A 14 -5.66 -5.81 -3.28
CA PHE A 14 -5.13 -7.11 -3.67
C PHE A 14 -5.97 -8.22 -3.04
N ALA A 15 -6.21 -9.29 -3.78
CA ALA A 15 -6.88 -10.48 -3.27
C ALA A 15 -5.96 -11.69 -3.36
N THR A 16 -6.14 -12.66 -2.47
CA THR A 16 -5.41 -13.92 -2.55
C THR A 16 -5.82 -14.69 -3.81
N LYS A 17 -4.93 -15.55 -4.30
CA LYS A 17 -5.24 -16.40 -5.46
C LYS A 17 -6.45 -17.27 -5.13
N LYS A 18 -7.51 -17.17 -5.95
CA LYS A 18 -8.82 -17.82 -5.75
C LYS A 18 -9.58 -17.38 -4.49
N ARG A 19 -9.27 -16.22 -3.88
CA ARG A 19 -9.89 -15.76 -2.63
C ARG A 19 -9.78 -16.77 -1.49
N ALA A 20 -8.65 -17.48 -1.43
CA ALA A 20 -8.37 -18.38 -0.32
C ALA A 20 -8.10 -17.56 0.95
N GLU A 21 -8.65 -18.00 2.08
CA GLU A 21 -8.49 -17.38 3.41
C GLU A 21 -7.09 -17.63 3.99
N LEU A 22 -6.07 -17.11 3.30
CA LEU A 22 -4.65 -17.31 3.63
C LEU A 22 -4.07 -16.13 4.40
N ILE A 23 -4.82 -15.04 4.59
CA ILE A 23 -4.40 -13.89 5.39
C ILE A 23 -4.78 -14.18 6.84
N ILE A 24 -4.06 -15.14 7.43
CA ILE A 24 -4.11 -15.42 8.87
C ILE A 24 -3.25 -14.39 9.63
N PRO A 25 -3.50 -14.14 10.93
CA PRO A 25 -2.81 -13.09 11.69
C PRO A 25 -1.27 -13.16 11.66
N GLU A 26 -0.73 -14.38 11.58
CA GLU A 26 0.72 -14.65 11.51
C GLU A 26 1.34 -14.17 10.19
N ILE A 27 0.58 -14.24 9.10
CA ILE A 27 0.98 -13.79 7.76
C ILE A 27 0.67 -12.31 7.59
N GLU A 28 -0.46 -11.83 8.15
CA GLU A 28 -0.89 -10.44 8.17
C GLU A 28 0.21 -9.49 8.67
N CYS A 29 0.73 -9.73 9.87
CA CYS A 29 1.79 -8.89 10.46
C CYS A 29 3.02 -8.80 9.55
N ARG A 30 3.39 -9.92 8.90
CA ARG A 30 4.55 -9.96 7.99
C ARG A 30 4.27 -9.24 6.68
N LEU A 31 3.07 -9.39 6.12
CA LEU A 31 2.66 -8.68 4.91
C LEU A 31 2.62 -7.18 5.15
N HIS A 32 2.02 -6.74 6.25
CA HIS A 32 1.95 -5.32 6.61
C HIS A 32 3.35 -4.71 6.72
N GLN A 33 4.28 -5.36 7.44
CA GLN A 33 5.68 -4.92 7.53
C GLN A 33 6.37 -4.88 6.17
N TYR A 34 6.12 -5.87 5.31
CA TYR A 34 6.68 -5.92 3.97
C TYR A 34 6.20 -4.76 3.10
N PHE A 35 4.90 -4.47 3.10
CA PHE A 35 4.32 -3.37 2.33
C PHE A 35 4.75 -2.00 2.85
N ILE A 36 4.78 -1.79 4.16
CA ILE A 36 5.36 -0.57 4.76
C ILE A 36 6.82 -0.42 4.31
N GLY A 37 7.60 -1.49 4.37
CA GLY A 37 9.01 -1.47 3.96
C GLY A 37 9.21 -1.10 2.49
N ILE A 38 8.30 -1.51 1.59
CA ILE A 38 8.32 -1.11 0.18
C ILE A 38 7.91 0.36 0.03
N ALA A 39 6.81 0.76 0.68
CA ALA A 39 6.27 2.12 0.64
C ALA A 39 7.29 3.16 1.09
N CYS A 40 7.99 2.89 2.21
CA CYS A 40 9.07 3.74 2.71
C CYS A 40 10.22 3.87 1.70
N ARG A 41 10.66 2.77 1.07
CA ARG A 41 11.73 2.81 0.05
C ARG A 41 11.33 3.56 -1.22
N LYS A 42 10.03 3.65 -1.51
CA LYS A 42 9.48 4.35 -2.67
C LYS A 42 9.05 5.78 -2.36
N GLU A 43 9.35 6.28 -1.15
CA GLU A 43 8.93 7.60 -0.67
C GLU A 43 7.40 7.81 -0.81
N SER A 44 6.65 6.71 -0.77
CA SER A 44 5.21 6.69 -1.02
C SER A 44 4.50 6.08 0.20
N PRO A 45 4.32 6.85 1.28
CA PRO A 45 3.79 6.31 2.54
C PRO A 45 2.36 5.80 2.35
N ILE A 46 2.09 4.64 2.95
CA ILE A 46 0.75 4.07 3.07
C ILE A 46 0.04 4.81 4.21
N LEU A 47 -1.12 5.39 3.95
CA LEU A 47 -1.87 6.14 4.96
C LEU A 47 -2.85 5.25 5.72
N THR A 48 -3.36 4.19 5.11
CA THR A 48 -4.32 3.27 5.74
C THR A 48 -4.16 1.86 5.20
N VAL A 49 -4.25 0.86 6.07
CA VAL A 49 -4.33 -0.55 5.70
C VAL A 49 -5.61 -1.12 6.29
N THR A 50 -6.40 -1.79 5.47
CA THR A 50 -7.61 -2.51 5.90
C THR A 50 -7.54 -3.91 5.33
N GLU A 51 -7.64 -4.91 6.20
CA GLU A 51 -7.45 -6.31 5.82
C GLU A 51 -8.69 -7.13 6.18
N VAL A 52 -9.02 -8.08 5.30
CA VAL A 52 -10.04 -9.11 5.48
C VAL A 52 -9.41 -10.43 5.02
N LEU A 53 -9.86 -11.58 5.54
CA LEU A 53 -9.21 -12.90 5.40
C LEU A 53 -8.75 -13.29 3.98
N ASP A 54 -9.40 -12.74 2.96
CA ASP A 54 -9.27 -13.06 1.55
C ASP A 54 -8.83 -11.86 0.66
N TYR A 55 -8.73 -10.64 1.22
CA TYR A 55 -8.21 -9.46 0.52
C TYR A 55 -7.58 -8.38 1.41
N ILE A 56 -6.58 -7.70 0.86
CA ILE A 56 -5.86 -6.59 1.50
C ILE A 56 -6.16 -5.31 0.72
N VAL A 57 -6.63 -4.29 1.43
CA VAL A 57 -6.86 -2.95 0.91
C VAL A 57 -5.82 -2.01 1.51
N PHE A 58 -4.92 -1.51 0.66
CA PHE A 58 -4.09 -0.35 0.98
C PHE A 58 -4.88 0.90 0.61
N GLY A 59 -5.43 1.55 1.64
CA GLY A 59 -6.10 2.83 1.50
C GLY A 59 -5.08 3.97 1.43
N ASN A 60 -5.20 4.79 0.39
CA ASN A 60 -4.48 6.05 0.26
C ASN A 60 -2.95 5.91 0.32
N VAL A 61 -2.36 5.31 -0.70
CA VAL A 61 -0.91 5.40 -0.93
C VAL A 61 -0.62 6.77 -1.53
N LYS A 62 0.14 7.60 -0.81
CA LYS A 62 0.55 8.92 -1.27
C LYS A 62 1.74 8.78 -2.21
N VAL A 63 1.54 9.01 -3.50
CA VAL A 63 2.62 9.04 -4.49
C VAL A 63 2.97 10.52 -4.73
N ARG A 64 4.19 10.90 -4.34
CA ARG A 64 4.71 12.26 -4.57
C ARG A 64 5.74 12.21 -5.70
N ALA A 65 5.47 12.95 -6.76
CA ALA A 65 6.46 13.19 -7.82
C ALA A 65 6.76 14.69 -7.86
N CYS A 66 8.00 15.06 -7.56
CA CYS A 66 8.53 16.40 -7.76
C CYS A 66 9.57 16.32 -8.89
N ALA A 67 9.30 16.97 -10.02
CA ALA A 67 10.28 17.11 -11.10
C ALA A 67 11.29 18.21 -10.70
N ALA A 68 12.56 17.81 -10.61
CA ALA A 68 13.69 18.72 -10.37
C ALA A 68 14.13 19.41 -11.67
#